data_AF-A0AAV0BG70-F1
#
_entry.id   AF-A0AAV0BG70-F1
#
_cell.length_a   1.000
_cell.length_b   1.000
_cell.length_c   1.000
_cell.angle_alpha   90.00
_cell.angle_beta   90.00
_cell.angle_gamma   90.00
#
_symmetry.space_group_name_H-M   'P 1'
#
loop_
_entity.id
_entity.type
_entity.pdbx_description
1 polymer ?
#
loop_
_entity_poly.entity_id
_entity_poly.type
_entity_poly.pdbx_seq_one_letter_code
_entity_poly.pdbx_strand_id
1 'polypeptide(L)'
;MENRCVKLQLELEEEGALDEGKIDMRVDELRQKLMKEDFKRERGTLKPHETHELGAIKVQENKKIYSAIKVNASYVEGKAFDKELQAERCLKAIKERQRIESKQEQNAAKMQEERKDRAKLFQDKLANRSNVSQRSFNSSKLHDSQRPRPRTPQLERDIGHRSRDDSFCNSNGLKDQMKSPHVANDQPSRRPEVVGQVHPDYPRYTSSNQDRGC
;
A
#
# COMPACT_ATOMS: atom_id res chain seq x y z
N MET A 1 47.38 -0.73 -9.14
CA MET A 1 48.54 0.08 -9.55
C MET A 1 49.42 0.42 -8.34
N GLU A 2 48.77 0.75 -7.22
CA GLU A 2 49.24 1.09 -5.89
C GLU A 2 50.26 0.09 -5.31
N ASN A 3 50.05 -1.22 -5.46
CA ASN A 3 51.01 -2.23 -4.98
C ASN A 3 52.41 -2.09 -5.60
N ARG A 4 52.54 -1.55 -6.81
CA ARG A 4 53.86 -1.29 -7.43
C ARG A 4 54.49 -0.01 -6.87
N CYS A 5 53.69 1.01 -6.59
CA CYS A 5 54.14 2.25 -5.95
C CYS A 5 54.68 1.99 -4.53
N VAL A 6 53.97 1.18 -3.74
CA VAL A 6 54.40 0.83 -2.38
C VAL A 6 55.71 0.05 -2.37
N LYS A 7 55.91 -0.88 -3.31
CA LYS A 7 57.17 -1.62 -3.45
C LYS A 7 58.34 -0.68 -3.76
N LEU A 8 58.16 0.23 -4.73
CA LEU A 8 59.19 1.20 -5.08
C LEU A 8 59.53 2.10 -3.89
N GLN A 9 58.53 2.54 -3.12
CA GLN A 9 58.76 3.35 -1.94
C GLN A 9 59.63 2.62 -0.91
N LEU A 10 59.31 1.36 -0.60
CA LEU A 10 60.10 0.52 0.32
C LEU A 10 61.54 0.30 -0.17
N GLU A 11 61.74 0.03 -1.46
CA GLU A 11 63.06 -0.15 -2.05
C GLU A 11 63.93 1.12 -1.90
N LEU A 12 63.34 2.30 -2.11
CA LEU A 12 64.06 3.58 -1.99
C LEU A 12 64.30 3.99 -0.53
N GLU A 13 63.41 3.62 0.39
CA GLU A 13 63.59 3.80 1.83
C GLU A 13 64.70 2.88 2.37
N GLU A 14 64.76 1.62 1.93
CA GLU A 14 65.75 0.63 2.34
C GLU A 14 67.15 0.94 1.79
N GLU A 15 67.26 1.47 0.57
CA GLU A 15 68.53 1.95 0.01
C GLU A 15 69.06 3.21 0.72
N GLY A 16 68.21 3.94 1.47
CA GLY A 16 68.60 5.07 2.33
C GLY A 16 69.30 6.24 1.62
N ALA A 17 69.31 6.27 0.29
CA ALA A 17 70.13 7.17 -0.52
C ALA A 17 69.39 8.45 -0.97
N LEU A 18 68.09 8.56 -0.70
CA LEU A 18 67.25 9.65 -1.17
C LEU A 18 66.48 10.32 -0.03
N ASP A 19 66.38 11.64 -0.14
CA ASP A 19 65.51 12.48 0.68
C ASP A 19 64.04 12.17 0.41
N GLU A 20 63.17 12.27 1.43
CA GLU A 20 61.74 11.89 1.37
C GLU A 20 61.03 12.54 0.17
N GLY A 21 61.28 13.82 -0.09
CA GLY A 21 60.68 14.53 -1.23
C GLY A 21 61.08 13.99 -2.61
N LYS A 22 62.25 13.34 -2.75
CA LYS A 22 62.69 12.71 -4.01
C LYS A 22 62.09 11.33 -4.20
N ILE A 23 61.77 10.64 -3.11
CA ILE A 23 61.05 9.37 -3.11
C ILE A 23 59.62 9.61 -3.61
N ASP A 24 58.94 10.61 -3.04
CA ASP A 24 57.57 11.00 -3.44
C ASP A 24 57.48 11.35 -4.93
N MET A 25 58.42 12.15 -5.45
CA MET A 25 58.46 12.48 -6.88
C MET A 25 58.57 11.25 -7.77
N ARG A 26 59.42 10.27 -7.41
CA ARG A 26 59.62 9.04 -8.19
C ARG A 26 58.41 8.11 -8.11
N VAL A 27 57.76 8.04 -6.95
CA VAL A 27 56.51 7.30 -6.77
C VAL A 27 55.38 7.92 -7.58
N ASP A 28 55.28 9.25 -7.61
CA ASP A 28 54.27 9.96 -8.40
C ASP A 28 54.52 9.86 -9.91
N GLU A 29 55.78 9.92 -10.36
CA GLU A 29 56.13 9.64 -11.75
C GLU A 29 55.72 8.21 -12.15
N LEU A 30 56.00 7.22 -11.29
CA LEU A 30 55.58 5.83 -11.51
C LEU A 30 54.05 5.73 -11.56
N ARG A 31 53.35 6.39 -10.63
CA ARG A 31 51.89 6.44 -10.59
C ARG A 31 51.34 6.98 -11.91
N GLN A 32 51.86 8.10 -12.41
CA GLN A 32 51.44 8.67 -13.69
C GLN A 32 51.74 7.75 -14.88
N LYS A 33 52.88 7.05 -14.89
CA LYS A 33 53.22 6.08 -15.94
C LYS A 33 52.25 4.90 -15.95
N LEU A 34 51.98 4.32 -14.78
CA LEU A 34 51.05 3.19 -14.64
C LEU A 34 49.62 3.60 -15.00
N MET A 35 49.16 4.78 -14.59
CA MET A 35 47.85 5.30 -15.02
C MET A 35 47.76 5.38 -16.55
N LYS A 36 48.79 5.90 -17.23
CA LYS A 36 48.82 5.97 -18.70
C LYS A 36 48.83 4.58 -19.36
N GLU A 37 49.47 3.60 -18.76
CA GLU A 37 49.43 2.21 -19.24
C GLU A 37 48.06 1.55 -19.06
N ASP A 38 47.42 1.75 -17.92
CA ASP A 38 46.10 1.20 -17.62
C ASP A 38 45.05 1.79 -18.57
N PHE A 39 45.09 3.11 -18.81
CA PHE A 39 44.26 3.75 -19.84
C PHE A 39 44.52 3.23 -21.26
N LYS A 40 45.74 2.75 -21.57
CA LYS A 40 46.04 2.13 -22.87
C LYS A 40 45.54 0.69 -22.96
N ARG A 41 45.57 -0.07 -21.86
CA ARG A 41 45.04 -1.44 -21.81
C ARG A 41 43.53 -1.48 -21.94
N GLU A 42 42.82 -0.54 -21.31
CA GLU A 42 41.38 -0.40 -21.45
C GLU A 42 40.95 0.10 -22.85
N ARG A 43 41.85 0.80 -23.56
CA ARG A 43 41.64 1.31 -24.93
C ARG A 43 42.16 0.37 -26.02
N GLY A 44 42.40 -0.90 -25.72
CA GLY A 44 42.48 -1.88 -26.81
C GLY A 44 41.20 -1.77 -27.62
N THR A 45 41.30 -1.40 -28.90
CA THR A 45 40.15 -1.39 -29.82
C THR A 45 39.54 -2.78 -29.80
N LEU A 46 38.48 -2.95 -29.02
CA LEU A 46 37.70 -4.17 -28.97
C LEU A 46 37.32 -4.49 -30.41
N LYS A 47 37.60 -5.72 -30.82
CA LYS A 47 37.18 -6.15 -32.14
C LYS A 47 35.64 -6.06 -32.19
N PRO A 48 35.04 -5.80 -33.36
CA PRO A 48 33.59 -5.69 -33.46
C PRO A 48 32.83 -6.88 -32.84
N HIS A 49 33.36 -8.10 -32.97
CA HIS A 49 32.77 -9.31 -32.35
C HIS A 49 32.84 -9.30 -30.81
N GLU A 50 33.96 -8.86 -30.23
CA GLU A 50 34.14 -8.77 -28.76
C GLU A 50 33.16 -7.75 -28.17
N THR A 51 32.80 -6.71 -28.91
CA THR A 51 31.82 -5.70 -28.47
C THR A 51 30.41 -6.31 -28.37
N HIS A 52 30.02 -7.15 -29.32
CA HIS A 52 28.74 -7.86 -29.27
C HIS A 52 28.68 -8.88 -28.12
N GLU A 53 29.77 -9.61 -27.91
CA GLU A 53 29.89 -10.58 -26.81
C GLU A 53 29.82 -9.88 -25.45
N LEU A 54 30.55 -8.78 -25.25
CA LEU A 54 30.48 -7.97 -24.04
C LEU A 54 29.08 -7.41 -23.81
N GLY A 55 28.40 -6.95 -24.88
CA GLY A 55 27.02 -6.51 -24.81
C GLY A 55 26.08 -7.65 -24.36
N ALA A 56 26.23 -8.84 -24.93
CA ALA A 56 25.44 -10.00 -24.56
C ALA A 56 25.66 -10.42 -23.10
N ILE A 57 26.90 -10.43 -22.62
CA ILE A 57 27.24 -10.73 -21.22
C ILE A 57 26.59 -9.72 -20.28
N LYS A 58 26.69 -8.42 -20.57
CA LYS A 58 26.05 -7.36 -19.76
C LYS A 58 24.53 -7.50 -19.73
N VAL A 59 23.91 -7.85 -20.86
CA VAL A 59 22.46 -8.10 -20.90
C VAL A 59 22.08 -9.31 -20.04
N GLN A 60 22.88 -10.37 -20.05
CA GLN A 60 22.64 -11.54 -19.19
C GLN A 60 22.84 -11.22 -17.71
N GLU A 61 23.85 -10.44 -17.36
CA GLU A 61 24.09 -9.98 -15.99
C GLU A 61 22.95 -9.09 -15.48
N ASN A 62 22.49 -8.13 -16.28
CA ASN A 62 21.35 -7.29 -15.96
C ASN A 62 20.08 -8.12 -15.72
N LYS A 63 19.85 -9.17 -16.52
CA LYS A 63 18.72 -10.11 -16.28
C LYS A 63 18.80 -10.80 -14.92
N LYS A 64 20.00 -11.19 -14.48
CA LYS A 64 20.21 -11.79 -13.15
C LYS A 64 19.88 -10.78 -12.04
N ILE A 65 20.33 -9.53 -12.20
CA ILE A 65 20.05 -8.45 -11.25
C ILE A 65 18.55 -8.13 -11.19
N TYR A 66 17.87 -8.01 -12.34
CA TYR A 66 16.42 -7.79 -12.39
C TYR A 66 15.63 -8.90 -11.71
N SER A 67 16.03 -10.16 -11.91
CA SER A 67 15.44 -11.31 -11.23
C SER A 67 15.65 -11.22 -9.71
N ALA A 68 16.86 -10.87 -9.27
CA ALA A 68 17.18 -10.72 -7.85
C ALA A 68 16.37 -9.60 -7.16
N ILE A 69 16.19 -8.47 -7.84
CA ILE A 69 15.45 -7.30 -7.33
C ILE A 69 13.92 -7.45 -7.57
N LYS A 70 13.47 -8.54 -8.21
CA LYS A 70 12.07 -8.78 -8.59
C LYS A 70 11.47 -7.63 -9.41
N VAL A 71 12.29 -7.03 -10.26
CA VAL A 71 11.82 -6.05 -11.23
C VAL A 71 10.93 -6.76 -12.24
N ASN A 72 9.76 -6.19 -12.52
CA ASN A 72 8.82 -6.79 -13.46
C ASN A 72 9.43 -6.85 -14.87
N ALA A 73 9.23 -7.94 -15.60
CA ALA A 73 9.76 -8.11 -16.97
C ALA A 73 9.23 -7.05 -17.95
N SER A 74 8.09 -6.42 -17.65
CA SER A 74 7.52 -5.32 -18.45
C SER A 74 8.03 -3.93 -18.05
N TYR A 75 8.88 -3.83 -17.02
CA TYR A 75 9.50 -2.59 -16.58
C TYR A 75 10.48 -2.10 -17.66
N VAL A 76 10.34 -0.84 -18.03
CA VAL A 76 11.25 -0.16 -18.94
C VAL A 76 11.59 1.16 -18.28
N GLU A 77 12.88 1.42 -18.17
CA GLU A 77 13.41 2.66 -17.63
C GLU A 77 12.83 3.85 -18.39
N GLY A 78 12.42 4.92 -17.70
CA GLY A 78 11.83 6.10 -18.31
C GLY A 78 10.31 6.06 -18.54
N LYS A 79 9.66 4.87 -18.55
CA LYS A 79 8.17 4.77 -18.71
C LYS A 79 7.37 5.50 -17.63
N ALA A 80 7.99 5.85 -16.50
CA ALA A 80 7.35 6.63 -15.46
C ALA A 80 7.11 8.09 -15.88
N PHE A 81 7.86 8.60 -16.86
CA PHE A 81 7.79 9.98 -17.33
C PHE A 81 6.99 10.15 -18.63
N ASP A 82 6.53 9.05 -19.23
CA ASP A 82 5.66 9.07 -20.41
C ASP A 82 4.29 9.65 -20.03
N LYS A 83 4.02 10.87 -20.51
CA LYS A 83 2.80 11.63 -20.20
C LYS A 83 1.53 10.87 -20.58
N GLU A 84 1.56 10.13 -21.68
CA GLU A 84 0.43 9.33 -22.17
C GLU A 84 0.12 8.15 -21.24
N LEU A 85 1.14 7.41 -20.82
CA LEU A 85 1.00 6.30 -19.85
C LEU A 85 0.53 6.81 -18.49
N GLN A 86 0.96 7.99 -18.09
CA GLN A 86 0.49 8.61 -16.85
C GLN A 86 -1.00 8.97 -16.95
N ALA A 87 -1.43 9.60 -18.04
CA ALA A 87 -2.82 9.93 -18.28
C ALA A 87 -3.71 8.67 -18.30
N GLU A 88 -3.27 7.60 -18.96
CA GLU A 88 -3.99 6.33 -18.99
C GLU A 88 -4.14 5.71 -17.58
N ARG A 89 -3.08 5.73 -16.76
CA ARG A 89 -3.13 5.26 -15.37
C ARG A 89 -4.09 6.09 -14.52
N CYS A 90 -4.08 7.41 -14.67
CA CYS A 90 -5.02 8.29 -13.99
C CYS A 90 -6.48 7.99 -14.39
N LEU A 91 -6.76 7.82 -15.69
CA LEU A 91 -8.10 7.48 -16.17
C LEU A 91 -8.57 6.11 -15.65
N LYS A 92 -7.69 5.10 -15.62
CA LYS A 92 -8.00 3.79 -15.05
C LYS A 92 -8.33 3.88 -13.56
N ALA A 93 -7.57 4.67 -12.80
CA ALA A 93 -7.83 4.88 -11.37
C ALA A 93 -9.18 5.56 -11.12
N ILE A 94 -9.54 6.57 -11.91
CA ILE A 94 -10.85 7.24 -11.81
C ILE A 94 -11.98 6.26 -12.14
N LYS A 95 -11.85 5.49 -13.22
CA LYS A 95 -12.86 4.51 -13.63
C LYS A 95 -13.09 3.43 -12.57
N GLU A 96 -12.01 2.91 -11.99
CA GLU A 96 -12.11 1.91 -10.94
C GLU A 96 -12.78 2.49 -9.68
N ARG A 97 -12.43 3.72 -9.31
CA ARG A 97 -13.08 4.43 -8.20
C ARG A 97 -14.58 4.59 -8.43
N GLN A 98 -15.01 5.02 -9.61
CA GLN A 98 -16.44 5.13 -9.95
C GLN A 98 -17.16 3.77 -9.88
N ARG A 99 -16.48 2.69 -10.28
CA ARG A 99 -17.03 1.32 -10.19
C ARG A 99 -17.21 0.88 -8.73
N ILE A 100 -16.25 1.20 -7.87
CA ILE A 100 -16.35 0.89 -6.44
C ILE A 100 -17.46 1.73 -5.79
N GLU A 101 -17.53 3.03 -6.06
CA GLU A 101 -18.55 3.94 -5.50
C GLU A 101 -19.96 3.52 -5.93
N SER A 102 -20.19 3.23 -7.22
CA SER A 102 -21.50 2.74 -7.69
C SER A 102 -21.90 1.40 -7.06
N LYS A 103 -20.96 0.48 -6.84
CA LYS A 103 -21.23 -0.78 -6.14
C LYS A 103 -21.58 -0.54 -4.67
N GLN A 104 -20.88 0.38 -4.01
CA GLN A 104 -21.17 0.75 -2.63
C GLN A 104 -22.54 1.41 -2.51
N GLU A 105 -22.89 2.31 -3.42
CA GLU A 105 -24.19 2.98 -3.44
C GLU A 105 -25.34 1.98 -3.70
N GLN A 106 -25.18 1.07 -4.66
CA GLN A 106 -26.16 0.00 -4.89
C GLN A 106 -26.35 -0.89 -3.66
N ASN A 107 -25.26 -1.25 -2.97
CA ASN A 107 -25.35 -2.05 -1.75
C ASN A 107 -25.98 -1.27 -0.60
N ALA A 108 -25.66 0.02 -0.46
CA ALA A 108 -26.26 0.89 0.54
C ALA A 108 -27.76 1.08 0.30
N ALA A 109 -28.18 1.28 -0.94
CA ALA A 109 -29.59 1.39 -1.32
C ALA A 109 -30.36 0.10 -0.98
N LYS A 110 -29.83 -1.06 -1.36
CA LYS A 110 -30.41 -2.38 -1.00
C LYS A 110 -30.53 -2.55 0.51
N MET A 111 -29.47 -2.23 1.25
CA MET A 111 -29.48 -2.33 2.71
C MET A 111 -30.51 -1.38 3.35
N GLN A 112 -30.68 -0.18 2.80
CA GLN A 112 -31.71 0.76 3.26
C GLN A 112 -33.12 0.26 2.98
N GLU A 113 -33.35 -0.35 1.82
CA GLU A 113 -34.63 -0.95 1.46
C GLU A 113 -34.97 -2.12 2.39
N GLU A 114 -34.04 -3.07 2.56
CA GLU A 114 -34.19 -4.19 3.50
C GLU A 114 -34.46 -3.70 4.93
N ARG A 115 -33.80 -2.62 5.37
CA ARG A 115 -34.03 -2.02 6.69
C ARG A 115 -35.43 -1.42 6.80
N LYS A 116 -35.93 -0.74 5.75
CA LYS A 116 -37.30 -0.19 5.71
C LYS A 116 -38.34 -1.31 5.75
N ASP A 117 -38.14 -2.37 4.97
CA ASP A 117 -39.06 -3.51 4.93
C ASP A 117 -39.08 -4.28 6.25
N ARG A 118 -37.91 -4.48 6.87
CA ARG A 118 -37.82 -5.07 8.22
C ARG A 118 -38.50 -4.20 9.28
N ALA A 119 -38.38 -2.87 9.18
CA ALA A 119 -39.05 -1.95 10.10
C ALA A 119 -40.57 -1.99 9.94
N LYS A 120 -41.08 -2.01 8.70
CA LYS A 120 -42.52 -2.18 8.42
C LYS A 120 -43.05 -3.49 8.98
N LEU A 121 -42.37 -4.61 8.70
CA LEU A 121 -42.77 -5.92 9.22
C LEU A 121 -42.81 -5.96 10.75
N PHE A 122 -41.87 -5.26 11.40
CA PHE A 122 -41.86 -5.14 12.86
C PHE A 122 -43.06 -4.31 13.37
N GLN A 123 -43.36 -3.20 12.72
CA GLN A 123 -44.50 -2.34 13.05
C GLN A 123 -45.84 -3.09 12.89
N ASP A 124 -46.01 -3.84 11.80
CA ASP A 124 -47.20 -4.65 11.54
C ASP A 124 -47.38 -5.75 12.60
N LYS A 125 -46.29 -6.41 13.02
CA LYS A 125 -46.33 -7.38 14.12
C LYS A 125 -46.76 -6.74 15.44
N LEU A 126 -46.28 -5.54 15.75
CA LEU A 126 -46.70 -4.80 16.96
C LEU A 126 -48.18 -4.42 16.89
N ALA A 127 -48.66 -3.90 15.76
CA ALA A 127 -50.06 -3.54 15.56
C ALA A 127 -51.00 -4.76 15.66
N ASN A 128 -50.60 -5.90 15.09
CA ASN A 128 -51.35 -7.14 15.22
C ASN A 128 -51.38 -7.64 16.68
N ARG A 129 -50.27 -7.52 17.41
CA ARG A 129 -50.19 -7.89 18.83
C ARG A 129 -51.09 -7.01 19.71
N SER A 130 -51.12 -5.69 19.48
CA SER A 130 -52.01 -4.79 20.22
C SER A 130 -53.48 -5.07 19.91
N ASN A 131 -53.84 -5.32 18.65
CA ASN A 131 -55.20 -5.65 18.26
C ASN A 131 -55.68 -6.99 18.88
N VAL A 132 -54.82 -8.02 18.92
CA VAL A 132 -55.12 -9.29 19.60
C VAL A 132 -55.29 -9.09 21.10
N SER A 133 -54.43 -8.27 21.72
CA SER A 133 -54.52 -7.97 23.17
C SER A 133 -55.77 -7.18 23.54
N GLN A 134 -56.23 -6.26 22.69
CA GLN A 134 -57.48 -5.52 22.94
C GLN A 134 -58.71 -6.43 22.75
N ARG A 135 -58.68 -7.33 21.76
CA ARG A 135 -59.75 -8.33 21.58
C ARG A 135 -59.84 -9.30 22.75
N SER A 136 -58.72 -9.77 23.28
CA SER A 136 -58.70 -10.66 24.45
C SER A 136 -59.10 -9.94 25.75
N PHE A 137 -58.79 -8.65 25.89
CA PHE A 137 -59.22 -7.85 27.04
C PHE A 137 -60.72 -7.54 27.02
N ASN A 138 -61.31 -7.31 25.84
CA ASN A 138 -62.74 -7.08 25.71
C ASN A 138 -63.56 -8.37 25.84
N SER A 139 -63.03 -9.53 25.38
CA SER A 139 -63.71 -10.81 25.55
C SER A 139 -63.67 -11.32 26.99
N SER A 140 -62.58 -11.08 27.73
CA SER A 140 -62.49 -11.44 29.16
C SER A 140 -63.43 -10.61 30.04
N LYS A 141 -63.63 -9.33 29.72
CA LYS A 141 -64.64 -8.48 30.41
C LYS A 141 -66.08 -8.98 30.25
N LEU A 142 -66.41 -9.60 29.11
CA LEU A 142 -67.75 -10.17 28.88
C LEU A 142 -67.94 -11.54 29.56
N HIS A 143 -66.87 -12.34 29.70
CA HIS A 143 -66.96 -13.68 30.28
C HIS A 143 -66.88 -13.69 31.82
N ASP A 144 -66.36 -12.64 32.45
CA ASP A 144 -66.21 -12.56 33.92
C ASP A 144 -67.54 -12.22 34.66
N SER A 145 -68.60 -11.85 33.93
CA SER A 145 -69.91 -11.55 34.53
C SER A 145 -70.81 -12.80 34.73
N GLN A 146 -70.37 -13.99 34.29
CA GLN A 146 -71.16 -15.23 34.42
C GLN A 146 -70.44 -16.41 35.10
N ARG A 147 -69.25 -16.20 35.68
CA ARG A 147 -68.56 -17.28 36.42
C ARG A 147 -68.76 -17.15 37.94
N PRO A 148 -69.22 -18.21 38.63
CA PRO A 148 -69.18 -18.24 40.08
C PRO A 148 -67.71 -18.19 40.57
N ARG A 149 -67.47 -17.40 41.62
CA ARG A 149 -66.12 -17.16 42.18
C ARG A 149 -65.44 -18.49 42.54
N PRO A 150 -64.18 -18.72 42.13
CA PRO A 150 -63.43 -19.88 42.63
C PRO A 150 -63.05 -19.65 44.10
N ARG A 151 -63.12 -20.72 44.89
CA ARG A 151 -62.57 -20.75 46.25
C ARG A 151 -61.06 -20.52 46.18
N THR A 152 -60.57 -19.65 47.06
CA THR A 152 -59.15 -19.35 47.23
C THR A 152 -58.35 -20.63 47.51
N PRO A 153 -57.29 -20.95 46.76
CA PRO A 153 -56.31 -21.93 47.19
C PRO A 153 -55.41 -21.26 48.25
N GLN A 154 -55.17 -21.97 49.35
CA GLN A 154 -54.17 -21.57 50.33
C GLN A 154 -52.78 -21.49 49.67
N LEU A 155 -52.02 -20.49 50.07
CA LEU A 155 -50.61 -20.32 49.75
C LEU A 155 -49.82 -21.52 50.29
N GLU A 156 -49.38 -22.41 49.40
CA GLU A 156 -48.13 -23.13 49.60
C GLU A 156 -47.06 -22.46 48.74
N ARG A 157 -46.04 -21.98 49.45
CA ARG A 157 -44.81 -21.45 48.84
C ARG A 157 -44.02 -22.66 48.38
N ASP A 158 -43.93 -22.86 47.07
CA ASP A 158 -42.86 -23.64 46.48
C ASP A 158 -41.91 -22.75 45.70
N ILE A 159 -40.72 -22.61 46.27
CA ILE A 159 -39.54 -21.97 45.71
C ILE A 159 -39.02 -22.93 44.64
N GLY A 160 -39.51 -22.78 43.41
CA GLY A 160 -39.15 -23.58 42.25
C GLY A 160 -38.25 -22.83 41.27
N HIS A 161 -37.01 -23.25 41.21
CA HIS A 161 -35.91 -22.85 40.34
C HIS A 161 -36.25 -22.30 38.95
N ARG A 162 -35.54 -21.22 38.60
CA ARG A 162 -35.24 -20.77 37.24
C ARG A 162 -34.74 -21.94 36.38
N SER A 163 -35.49 -22.32 35.34
CA SER A 163 -34.90 -22.98 34.17
C SER A 163 -35.27 -22.19 32.93
N ARG A 164 -34.28 -21.44 32.46
CA ARG A 164 -34.29 -20.63 31.26
C ARG A 164 -33.81 -21.53 30.13
N ASP A 165 -34.62 -22.49 29.75
CA ASP A 165 -34.37 -23.36 28.61
C ASP A 165 -35.01 -22.76 27.36
N ASP A 166 -34.36 -21.72 26.83
CA ASP A 166 -34.47 -21.38 25.40
C ASP A 166 -33.15 -21.73 24.73
N SER A 167 -32.98 -23.03 24.60
CA SER A 167 -32.00 -23.70 23.77
C SER A 167 -32.29 -23.40 22.30
N PHE A 168 -31.78 -22.27 21.81
CA PHE A 168 -31.59 -22.03 20.37
C PHE A 168 -30.17 -21.53 20.09
N CYS A 169 -29.19 -22.20 20.69
CA CYS A 169 -27.82 -22.22 20.17
C CYS A 169 -27.77 -23.28 19.07
N ASN A 170 -28.13 -22.90 17.84
CA ASN A 170 -27.91 -23.72 16.66
C ASN A 170 -26.40 -23.77 16.38
N SER A 171 -25.72 -24.73 17.02
CA SER A 171 -24.35 -25.14 16.70
C SER A 171 -24.37 -25.96 15.43
N ASN A 172 -24.52 -25.31 14.27
CA ASN A 172 -24.14 -25.89 13.00
C ASN A 172 -23.03 -25.06 12.37
N GLY A 173 -21.92 -25.74 12.12
CA GLY A 173 -20.63 -25.15 11.87
C GLY A 173 -20.56 -24.28 10.63
N LEU A 174 -19.74 -23.24 10.77
CA LEU A 174 -18.90 -22.75 9.69
C LEU A 174 -17.59 -22.31 10.33
N LYS A 175 -16.62 -23.23 10.28
CA LYS A 175 -15.22 -22.86 10.15
C LYS A 175 -15.11 -22.10 8.83
N ASP A 176 -15.37 -20.81 8.87
CA ASP A 176 -15.03 -19.93 7.76
C ASP A 176 -14.16 -18.80 8.25
N GLN A 177 -13.05 -18.68 7.55
CA GLN A 177 -11.91 -17.86 7.87
C GLN A 177 -12.29 -16.38 7.84
N MET A 178 -12.69 -15.83 8.99
CA MET A 178 -12.71 -14.38 9.19
C MET A 178 -11.28 -13.91 9.45
N LYS A 179 -10.47 -13.88 8.38
CA LYS A 179 -9.37 -12.93 8.26
C LYS A 179 -10.03 -11.55 8.24
N SER A 180 -10.01 -10.87 9.38
CA SER A 180 -10.30 -9.44 9.43
C SER A 180 -9.45 -8.75 8.38
N PRO A 181 -10.01 -8.02 7.40
CA PRO A 181 -9.21 -7.06 6.70
C PRO A 181 -8.84 -6.02 7.76
N HIS A 182 -7.56 -6.00 8.15
CA HIS A 182 -6.96 -4.79 8.67
C HIS A 182 -7.20 -3.73 7.60
N VAL A 183 -8.26 -2.95 7.77
CA VAL A 183 -8.39 -1.65 7.15
C VAL A 183 -7.25 -0.86 7.77
N ALA A 184 -6.10 -0.88 7.11
CA ALA A 184 -5.09 0.12 7.32
C ALA A 184 -5.82 1.45 7.14
N ASN A 185 -6.02 2.16 8.24
CA ASN A 185 -6.29 3.58 8.20
C ASN A 185 -5.01 4.23 7.65
N ASP A 186 -4.81 4.11 6.34
CA ASP A 186 -4.00 5.03 5.56
C ASP A 186 -4.79 6.34 5.54
N GLN A 187 -4.76 7.04 6.67
CA GLN A 187 -4.93 8.47 6.61
C GLN A 187 -3.78 8.98 5.74
N PRO A 188 -4.06 9.62 4.58
CA PRO A 188 -3.03 10.42 3.97
C PRO A 188 -2.68 11.46 5.03
N SER A 189 -1.43 11.42 5.50
CA SER A 189 -0.84 12.50 6.26
C SER A 189 -1.21 13.78 5.54
N ARG A 190 -2.12 14.56 6.13
CA ARG A 190 -2.38 15.94 5.73
C ARG A 190 -1.08 16.65 5.98
N ARG A 191 -0.20 16.62 4.97
CA ARG A 191 0.91 17.55 4.86
C ARG A 191 0.27 18.93 5.04
N PRO A 192 0.68 19.72 6.03
CA PRO A 192 0.17 21.07 6.14
C PRO A 192 0.41 21.74 4.79
N GLU A 193 -0.67 22.32 4.26
CA GLU A 193 -0.63 23.17 3.09
C GLU A 193 0.36 24.29 3.44
N VAL A 194 1.61 24.15 3.00
CA VAL A 194 2.57 25.25 3.02
C VAL A 194 2.02 26.19 1.98
N VAL A 195 1.16 27.11 2.43
CA VAL A 195 0.81 28.32 1.71
C VAL A 195 2.14 28.92 1.33
N GLY A 196 2.48 28.81 0.04
CA GLY A 196 3.69 29.40 -0.51
C GLY A 196 3.62 30.89 -0.29
N GLN A 197 4.24 31.36 0.79
CA GLN A 197 4.69 32.74 0.85
C GLN A 197 5.68 32.87 -0.29
N VAL A 198 5.21 33.47 -1.38
CA VAL A 198 6.03 33.93 -2.48
C VAL A 198 6.97 34.96 -1.87
N HIS A 199 8.19 34.54 -1.55
CA HIS A 199 9.24 35.46 -1.16
C HIS A 199 9.56 36.30 -2.40
N PRO A 200 9.36 37.63 -2.38
CA PRO A 200 9.96 38.46 -3.41
C PRO A 200 11.48 38.37 -3.20
N ASP A 201 12.26 38.57 -4.26
CA ASP A 201 13.73 38.80 -4.24
C ASP A 201 14.62 37.75 -4.91
N TYR A 202 14.06 36.75 -5.62
CA TYR A 202 14.89 36.02 -6.59
C TYR A 202 14.73 36.60 -8.00
N PRO A 203 15.80 37.17 -8.59
CA PRO A 203 15.75 37.67 -9.96
C PRO A 203 15.51 36.49 -10.92
N ARG A 204 14.42 36.56 -11.70
CA ARG A 204 14.21 35.69 -12.86
C ARG A 204 15.32 35.97 -13.87
N TYR A 205 16.25 35.02 -14.03
CA TYR A 205 17.14 34.99 -15.19
C TYR A 205 16.28 34.72 -16.43
N THR A 206 15.88 35.79 -17.13
CA THR A 206 15.32 35.66 -18.48
C THR A 206 16.48 35.40 -19.42
N SER A 207 16.65 34.15 -19.83
CA SER A 207 17.52 33.78 -20.96
C SER A 207 16.86 34.28 -22.25
N SER A 208 17.08 35.56 -22.56
CA SER A 208 16.90 36.11 -23.89
C SER A 208 18.00 35.55 -24.80
N ASN A 209 17.78 34.38 -25.38
CA ASN A 209 18.58 33.96 -26.53
C ASN A 209 18.04 34.71 -27.74
N GLN A 210 18.74 35.81 -28.02
CA GLN A 210 18.60 36.60 -29.22
C GLN A 210 18.85 35.73 -30.45
N ASP A 211 17.94 35.89 -31.39
CA ASP A 211 18.19 35.77 -32.81
C ASP A 211 19.64 36.17 -33.16
N ARG A 212 20.40 35.20 -33.67
CA ARG A 212 21.43 35.47 -34.64
C ARG A 212 21.13 34.62 -35.86
N GLY A 213 20.47 35.25 -36.81
CA GLY A 213 20.55 34.85 -38.21
C GLY A 213 21.97 35.10 -38.74
N CYS A 214 22.45 34.13 -39.51
CA CYS A 214 23.16 34.23 -40.79
C CYS A 214 23.50 32.81 -41.23
#